data_AF-A0A7S4N7M7-F1
#
_entry.id   AF-A0A7S4N7M7-F1
#
_cell.length_a   1.000
_cell.length_b   1.000
_cell.length_c   1.000
_cell.angle_alpha   90.00
_cell.angle_beta   90.00
_cell.angle_gamma   90.00
#
_symmetry.space_group_name_H-M   'P 1'
#
loop_
_entity.id
_entity.type
_entity.pdbx_description
1 polymer ?
#
loop_
_entity_poly.entity_id
_entity_poly.type
_entity_poly.pdbx_seq_one_letter_code
_entity_poly.pdbx_strand_id
1 'polypeptide(L)'
;SLLSLSENASSDPANTLSSTEEKETTEDTKEGDGEETTPKKKLPVFMIAKFDFEAIGDSELSVQPKEHVRFLAEIDKNWFACANKDNERGYVPSDYLEKVPEETCEQLLKEWLEYSAKKKEELAKKAEEEEEEEEESEEEEEEDESAEDLSETEGEGKEKEEREKEEREKEEREKE
;
A
#
# COMPACT_ATOMS: atom_id res chain seq x y z
N SER A 1 -49.07 -13.18 11.53
CA SER A 1 -48.47 -13.77 12.74
C SER A 1 -46.99 -13.44 12.75
N LEU A 2 -46.51 -12.75 13.79
CA LEU A 2 -45.10 -12.46 14.04
C LEU A 2 -44.54 -13.46 15.07
N LEU A 3 -43.20 -13.57 15.08
CA LEU A 3 -42.29 -14.18 16.07
C LEU A 3 -41.93 -15.66 15.84
N SER A 4 -40.65 -15.96 15.55
CA SER A 4 -39.65 -16.18 16.62
C SER A 4 -38.25 -16.42 16.03
N LEU A 5 -37.27 -15.63 16.48
CA LEU A 5 -35.85 -15.96 16.43
C LEU A 5 -35.56 -17.11 17.40
N SER A 6 -34.53 -17.90 17.14
CA SER A 6 -33.79 -18.62 18.17
C SER A 6 -32.29 -18.41 17.97
N GLU A 7 -31.77 -17.45 18.73
CA GLU A 7 -30.40 -17.38 19.21
C GLU A 7 -29.98 -18.72 19.84
N ASN A 8 -28.73 -19.13 19.64
CA ASN A 8 -28.12 -20.15 20.46
C ASN A 8 -26.81 -19.61 21.08
N ALA A 9 -26.84 -19.61 22.40
CA ALA A 9 -25.84 -19.22 23.40
C ALA A 9 -24.41 -19.75 23.11
N SER A 10 -23.38 -18.91 23.24
CA SER A 10 -22.60 -18.60 24.46
C SER A 10 -21.82 -19.79 25.04
N SER A 11 -20.49 -19.65 25.05
CA SER A 11 -19.58 -20.28 26.00
C SER A 11 -18.32 -19.44 26.11
N ASP A 12 -18.42 -18.37 26.89
CA ASP A 12 -17.29 -17.71 27.52
C ASP A 12 -17.06 -18.35 28.90
N PRO A 13 -15.89 -18.92 29.20
CA PRO A 13 -15.48 -19.14 30.58
C PRO A 13 -14.80 -17.88 31.12
N ALA A 14 -15.49 -17.29 32.09
CA ALA A 14 -15.03 -16.27 33.02
C ALA A 14 -13.55 -16.40 33.45
N ASN A 15 -12.83 -15.28 33.41
CA ASN A 15 -11.91 -14.94 34.49
C ASN A 15 -12.25 -13.54 35.00
N THR A 16 -13.15 -13.53 35.98
CA THR A 16 -13.49 -12.38 36.81
C THR A 16 -12.60 -12.42 38.05
N LEU A 17 -11.72 -11.44 38.20
CA LEU A 17 -11.37 -10.90 39.52
C LEU A 17 -11.37 -9.38 39.42
N SER A 18 -12.45 -8.83 39.97
CA SER A 18 -12.67 -7.42 40.24
C SER A 18 -11.91 -6.97 41.51
N SER A 19 -11.83 -5.65 41.65
CA SER A 19 -11.65 -4.86 42.87
C SER A 19 -10.25 -4.36 43.21
N THR A 20 -10.03 -3.10 42.80
CA THR A 20 -9.81 -1.94 43.70
C THR A 20 -9.06 -2.20 45.00
N GLU A 21 -7.83 -1.68 45.07
CA GLU A 21 -7.33 -1.10 46.31
C GLU A 21 -6.42 0.10 45.98
N GLU A 22 -6.83 1.28 46.45
CA GLU A 22 -6.00 2.47 46.49
C GLU A 22 -4.90 2.26 47.55
N LYS A 23 -3.65 2.60 47.22
CA LYS A 23 -2.68 2.96 48.26
C LYS A 23 -1.61 3.92 47.72
N GLU A 24 -1.76 5.18 48.09
CA GLU A 24 -0.67 6.13 48.23
C GLU A 24 0.33 5.60 49.27
N THR A 25 1.62 5.53 48.93
CA THR A 25 2.73 5.73 49.88
C THR A 25 3.95 6.26 49.13
N THR A 26 4.47 7.36 49.65
CA THR A 26 5.66 8.15 49.28
C THR A 26 6.98 7.47 49.66
N GLU A 27 8.09 8.09 49.22
CA GLU A 27 9.51 7.89 49.61
C GLU A 27 10.21 6.64 49.03
N ASP A 28 11.49 6.65 48.64
CA ASP A 28 12.56 7.65 48.63
C ASP A 28 13.66 7.15 47.67
N THR A 29 14.25 8.11 46.95
CA THR A 29 15.61 8.18 46.38
C THR A 29 16.50 6.93 46.36
N LYS A 30 16.93 6.54 45.16
CA LYS A 30 18.35 6.22 44.96
C LYS A 30 18.85 6.60 43.57
N GLU A 31 19.75 7.57 43.61
CA GLU A 31 20.67 8.03 42.58
C GLU A 31 21.38 6.85 41.87
N GLY A 32 21.53 6.96 40.55
CA GLY A 32 22.24 5.98 39.77
C GLY A 32 22.40 6.40 38.32
N ASP A 33 23.40 7.25 38.11
CA ASP A 33 24.05 7.54 36.83
C ASP A 33 23.30 8.42 35.83
N GLY A 34 23.34 9.72 36.13
CA GLY A 34 23.42 10.71 35.05
C GLY A 34 24.73 10.52 34.31
N GLU A 35 24.66 9.98 33.10
CA GLU A 35 25.54 10.42 32.03
C GLU A 35 24.69 11.16 30.98
N GLU A 36 24.41 12.42 31.28
CA GLU A 36 24.16 13.43 30.24
C GLU A 36 25.47 13.63 29.48
N THR A 37 25.71 12.81 28.46
CA THR A 37 26.69 13.12 27.42
C THR A 37 25.97 13.75 26.24
N THR A 38 26.06 15.09 26.18
CA THR A 38 26.18 15.93 24.97
C THR A 38 25.26 15.61 23.78
N PRO A 39 24.43 16.55 23.24
CA PRO A 39 23.58 16.27 22.09
C PRO A 39 24.41 16.23 20.81
N LYS A 40 25.21 15.18 20.64
CA LYS A 40 25.63 14.72 19.32
C LYS A 40 24.35 14.24 18.65
N LYS A 41 24.06 14.75 17.44
CA LYS A 41 22.93 14.30 16.63
C LYS A 41 22.97 12.77 16.54
N LYS A 42 22.15 12.07 17.32
CA LYS A 42 22.14 10.60 17.32
C LYS A 42 21.64 10.15 15.96
N LEU A 43 22.46 9.37 15.28
CA LEU A 43 22.08 8.72 14.04
C LEU A 43 20.97 7.71 14.31
N PRO A 44 20.13 7.42 13.30
CA PRO A 44 19.19 6.33 13.39
C PRO A 44 19.93 5.01 13.63
N VAL A 45 19.37 4.20 14.52
CA VAL A 45 19.91 2.87 14.83
C VAL A 45 19.37 1.88 13.82
N PHE A 46 20.25 1.04 13.29
CA PHE A 46 19.88 -0.07 12.42
C PHE A 46 20.10 -1.40 13.13
N MET A 47 19.33 -2.39 12.70
CA MET A 47 19.45 -3.77 13.13
C MET A 47 19.48 -4.68 11.91
N ILE A 48 20.14 -5.82 12.04
CA ILE A 48 20.22 -6.84 11.01
C ILE A 48 19.44 -8.08 11.47
N ALA A 49 18.56 -8.59 10.61
CA ALA A 49 17.82 -9.81 10.89
C ALA A 49 18.75 -11.04 10.78
N LYS A 50 18.77 -11.87 11.81
CA LYS A 50 19.56 -13.12 11.85
C LYS A 50 18.87 -14.26 11.14
N PHE A 51 17.54 -14.28 11.21
CA PHE A 51 16.66 -15.31 10.69
C PHE A 51 15.55 -14.65 9.87
N ASP A 52 14.90 -15.45 9.03
CA ASP A 52 13.64 -15.07 8.42
C ASP A 52 12.53 -14.99 9.48
N PHE A 53 11.68 -13.99 9.34
CA PHE A 53 10.44 -13.88 10.10
C PHE A 53 9.37 -13.43 9.13
N GLU A 54 8.32 -14.24 8.99
CA GLU A 54 7.17 -13.93 8.15
C GLU A 54 6.08 -13.34 9.04
N ALA A 55 5.63 -12.12 8.71
CA ALA A 55 4.53 -11.48 9.42
C ALA A 55 3.25 -12.29 9.25
N ILE A 56 2.57 -12.56 10.36
CA ILE A 56 1.31 -13.29 10.39
C ILE A 56 0.12 -12.33 10.22
N GLY A 57 0.30 -11.05 10.53
CA GLY A 57 -0.73 -10.02 10.35
C GLY A 57 -0.16 -8.62 10.17
N ASP A 58 -1.06 -7.65 10.00
CA ASP A 58 -0.72 -6.28 9.59
C ASP A 58 0.10 -5.47 10.61
N SER A 59 0.20 -5.98 11.85
CA SER A 59 1.00 -5.36 12.91
C SER A 59 2.47 -5.80 12.90
N GLU A 60 2.77 -6.90 12.23
CA GLU A 60 4.09 -7.52 12.19
C GLU A 60 4.82 -7.13 10.90
N LEU A 61 6.16 -7.12 10.94
CA LEU A 61 6.98 -6.81 9.78
C LEU A 61 7.73 -8.06 9.33
N SER A 62 7.52 -8.49 8.09
CA SER A 62 8.30 -9.57 7.49
C SER A 62 9.74 -9.11 7.28
N VAL A 63 10.71 -9.93 7.70
CA VAL A 63 12.14 -9.67 7.51
C VAL A 63 12.86 -10.91 7.00
N GLN A 64 13.85 -10.70 6.14
CA GLN A 64 14.72 -11.75 5.61
C GLN A 64 16.06 -11.82 6.33
N PRO A 65 16.73 -12.98 6.36
CA PRO A 65 18.06 -13.08 6.96
C PRO A 65 19.04 -12.13 6.25
N LYS A 66 19.82 -11.40 7.06
CA LYS A 66 20.74 -10.33 6.66
C LYS A 66 20.07 -9.07 6.13
N GLU A 67 18.76 -8.93 6.28
CA GLU A 67 18.06 -7.69 5.98
C GLU A 67 18.32 -6.64 7.06
N HIS A 68 18.53 -5.39 6.64
CA HIS A 68 18.74 -4.26 7.53
C HIS A 68 17.42 -3.51 7.73
N VAL A 69 17.01 -3.39 8.98
CA VAL A 69 15.81 -2.66 9.40
C VAL A 69 16.19 -1.50 10.31
N ARG A 70 15.41 -0.42 10.25
CA ARG A 70 15.60 0.73 11.12
C ARG A 70 14.86 0.50 12.42
N PHE A 71 15.58 0.55 13.53
CA PHE A 71 14.97 0.52 14.86
C PHE A 71 14.17 1.80 15.10
N LEU A 72 12.92 1.67 15.52
CA LEU A 72 12.06 2.79 15.88
C LEU A 72 11.91 2.90 17.39
N ALA A 73 11.52 1.82 18.05
CA ALA A 73 11.27 1.78 19.49
C ALA A 73 11.29 0.35 20.02
N GLU A 74 11.61 0.22 21.31
CA GLU A 74 11.36 -0.99 22.09
C GLU A 74 9.93 -0.91 22.63
N ILE A 75 9.08 -1.86 22.24
CA ILE A 75 7.69 -1.92 22.73
C ILE A 75 7.65 -2.68 24.05
N ASP A 76 8.32 -3.82 24.07
CA ASP A 76 8.59 -4.62 25.27
C ASP A 76 9.92 -5.38 25.10
N LYS A 77 10.22 -6.32 26.01
CA LYS A 77 11.48 -7.07 26.01
C LYS A 77 11.63 -8.03 24.82
N ASN A 78 10.51 -8.42 24.21
CA ASN A 78 10.43 -9.43 23.17
C ASN A 78 10.16 -8.83 21.79
N TRP A 79 9.64 -7.60 21.70
CA TRP A 79 9.19 -6.99 20.45
C TRP A 79 9.79 -5.60 20.22
N PHE A 80 10.41 -5.45 19.06
CA PHE A 80 10.92 -4.17 18.57
C PHE A 80 10.06 -3.66 17.43
N ALA A 81 9.69 -2.38 17.51
CA ALA A 81 9.11 -1.66 16.39
C ALA A 81 10.22 -1.29 15.41
N CYS A 82 10.10 -1.77 14.17
CA CYS A 82 11.07 -1.57 13.11
C CYS A 82 10.40 -1.01 11.85
N ALA A 83 11.21 -0.43 10.97
CA ALA A 83 10.81 -0.11 9.61
C ALA A 83 11.74 -0.77 8.60
N ASN A 84 11.21 -1.23 7.47
CA ASN A 84 12.01 -1.69 6.32
C ASN A 84 12.33 -0.55 5.34
N LYS A 85 13.11 -0.84 4.30
CA LYS A 85 13.54 0.15 3.28
C LYS A 85 12.37 0.76 2.51
N ASP A 86 11.25 0.04 2.45
CA ASP A 86 10.01 0.46 1.79
C ASP A 86 9.13 1.35 2.69
N ASN A 87 9.63 1.70 3.88
CA ASN A 87 8.95 2.47 4.92
C ASN A 87 7.75 1.77 5.57
N GLU A 88 7.58 0.48 5.33
CA GLU A 88 6.62 -0.35 6.06
C GLU A 88 7.11 -0.51 7.50
N ARG A 89 6.17 -0.46 8.44
CA ARG A 89 6.47 -0.50 9.88
C ARG A 89 5.71 -1.65 10.49
N GLY A 90 6.37 -2.35 11.40
CA GLY A 90 5.74 -3.41 12.17
C GLY A 90 6.64 -3.90 13.27
N TYR A 91 6.15 -4.90 13.99
CA TYR A 91 6.85 -5.53 15.10
C TYR A 91 7.67 -6.72 14.61
N VAL A 92 8.87 -6.84 15.15
CA VAL A 92 9.77 -7.97 14.92
C VAL A 92 10.29 -8.45 16.28
N PRO A 93 10.38 -9.77 16.51
CA PRO A 93 10.97 -10.29 17.74
C PRO A 93 12.41 -9.81 17.96
N SER A 94 12.73 -9.36 19.17
CA SER A 94 14.06 -8.82 19.52
C SER A 94 15.18 -9.84 19.33
N ASP A 95 14.92 -11.13 19.63
CA ASP A 95 15.89 -12.23 19.45
C ASP A 95 16.29 -12.47 17.98
N TYR A 96 15.44 -12.04 17.04
CA TYR A 96 15.67 -12.21 15.61
C TYR A 96 16.56 -11.11 15.04
N LEU A 97 16.84 -10.08 15.83
CA LEU A 97 17.53 -8.87 15.41
C LEU A 97 18.88 -8.74 16.12
N GLU A 98 19.88 -8.28 15.39
CA GLU A 98 21.18 -7.88 15.93
C GLU A 98 21.41 -6.39 15.75
N LYS A 99 21.93 -5.72 16.77
CA LYS A 99 22.29 -4.30 16.65
C LYS A 99 23.48 -4.14 15.71
N VAL A 100 23.34 -3.25 14.74
CA VAL A 100 24.40 -2.88 13.82
C VAL A 100 25.30 -1.83 14.50
N PRO A 101 26.64 -1.91 14.34
CA PRO A 101 27.54 -0.91 14.91
C PRO A 101 27.30 0.48 14.31
N GLU A 102 27.55 1.53 15.10
CA GLU A 102 27.29 2.93 14.72
C GLU A 102 28.01 3.35 13.44
N GLU A 103 29.23 2.84 13.21
CA GLU A 103 30.00 3.09 11.98
C GLU A 103 29.28 2.62 10.71
N THR A 104 28.54 1.52 10.80
CA THR A 104 27.77 0.96 9.69
C THR A 104 26.41 1.66 9.57
N CYS A 105 25.85 2.15 10.68
CA CYS A 105 24.60 2.92 10.66
C CYS A 105 24.68 4.17 9.78
N GLU A 106 25.82 4.88 9.75
CA GLU A 106 26.03 6.01 8.83
C GLU A 106 25.94 5.60 7.37
N GLN A 107 26.59 4.50 7.01
CA GLN A 107 26.61 3.97 5.64
C GLN A 107 25.22 3.50 5.23
N LEU A 108 24.55 2.74 6.11
CA LEU A 108 23.18 2.27 5.89
C LEU A 108 22.19 3.42 5.73
N LEU A 109 22.32 4.49 6.53
CA LEU A 109 21.45 5.66 6.37
C LEU A 109 21.61 6.29 4.98
N LYS A 110 22.85 6.42 4.49
CA LYS A 110 23.12 6.97 3.17
C LYS A 110 22.50 6.09 2.08
N GLU A 111 22.72 4.77 2.14
CA GLU A 111 22.15 3.81 1.21
C GLU A 111 20.62 3.81 1.26
N TRP A 112 20.04 3.92 2.45
CA TRP A 112 18.59 3.97 2.65
C TRP A 112 17.96 5.20 2.00
N LEU A 113 18.55 6.37 2.21
CA LEU A 113 18.08 7.61 1.61
C LEU A 113 18.18 7.56 0.09
N GLU A 114 19.30 7.05 -0.43
CA GLU A 114 19.50 6.87 -1.87
C GLU A 114 18.49 5.91 -2.48
N TYR A 115 18.26 4.74 -1.86
CA TYR A 115 17.23 3.79 -2.28
C TYR A 115 15.84 4.43 -2.27
N SER A 116 15.49 5.15 -1.20
CA SER A 116 14.18 5.80 -1.09
C SER A 116 13.96 6.89 -2.14
N ALA A 117 15.02 7.58 -2.57
CA ALA A 117 14.95 8.57 -3.63
C ALA A 117 14.79 7.91 -5.01
N LYS A 118 15.61 6.90 -5.32
CA LYS A 118 15.52 6.13 -6.56
C LYS A 118 14.17 5.46 -6.72
N LYS A 119 13.67 4.80 -5.68
CA LYS A 119 12.37 4.14 -5.70
C LYS A 119 11.21 5.12 -5.94
N LYS A 120 11.30 6.34 -5.39
CA LYS A 120 10.31 7.39 -5.66
C LYS A 120 10.36 7.88 -7.11
N GLU A 121 11.56 8.05 -7.66
CA GLU A 121 11.75 8.44 -9.07
C GLU A 121 11.23 7.38 -10.03
N GLU A 122 11.56 6.10 -9.80
CA GLU A 122 11.03 4.99 -10.60
C GLU A 122 9.51 4.85 -10.49
N LEU A 123 8.96 4.98 -9.28
CA LEU A 123 7.51 4.92 -9.08
C LEU A 123 6.79 6.08 -9.77
N ALA A 124 7.38 7.29 -9.75
CA ALA A 124 6.84 8.45 -10.45
C ALA A 124 6.88 8.25 -11.97
N LYS A 125 8.01 7.75 -12.50
CA LYS A 125 8.14 7.45 -13.93
C LYS A 125 7.16 6.36 -14.37
N LYS A 126 7.01 5.30 -13.56
CA LYS A 126 6.06 4.23 -13.85
C LYS A 126 4.61 4.74 -13.86
N ALA A 127 4.26 5.64 -12.94
CA ALA A 127 2.92 6.22 -12.90
C ALA A 127 2.63 7.11 -14.12
N GLU A 128 3.62 7.88 -14.59
CA GLU A 128 3.50 8.72 -15.80
C GLU A 128 3.37 7.86 -17.07
N GLU A 129 4.13 6.76 -17.17
CA GLU A 129 4.04 5.80 -18.30
C GLU A 129 2.70 5.04 -18.31
N GLU A 130 2.17 4.68 -17.13
CA GLU A 130 0.85 4.03 -17.00
C GLU A 130 -0.30 5.00 -17.36
N GLU A 131 -0.18 6.30 -17.03
CA GLU A 131 -1.15 7.33 -17.43
C GLU A 131 -1.10 7.61 -18.95
N GLU A 132 0.09 7.67 -19.56
CA GLU A 132 0.23 7.80 -21.02
C GLU A 132 -0.32 6.56 -21.77
N GLU A 133 -0.09 5.35 -21.27
CA GLU A 133 -0.63 4.11 -21.86
C GLU A 133 -2.17 4.04 -21.73
N GLU A 134 -2.75 4.51 -20.62
CA GLU A 134 -4.20 4.60 -20.45
C GLU A 134 -4.81 5.61 -21.44
N GLU A 135 -4.22 6.82 -21.57
CA GLU A 135 -4.69 7.84 -22.53
C GLU A 135 -4.61 7.36 -23.99
N GLU A 136 -3.50 6.71 -24.39
CA GLU A 136 -3.36 6.16 -25.75
C GLU A 136 -4.40 5.07 -26.03
N SER A 137 -4.71 4.23 -25.03
CA SER A 137 -5.75 3.20 -25.17
C SER A 137 -7.17 3.77 -25.26
N GLU A 138 -7.48 4.85 -24.53
CA GLU A 138 -8.78 5.52 -24.61
C GLU A 138 -8.98 6.23 -25.97
N GLU A 139 -7.92 6.84 -26.52
CA GLU A 139 -7.97 7.47 -27.85
C GLU A 139 -8.18 6.44 -28.97
N GLU A 140 -7.53 5.27 -28.91
CA GLU A 140 -7.75 4.18 -29.87
C GLU A 140 -9.18 3.63 -29.81
N GLU A 141 -9.77 3.47 -28.61
CA GLU A 141 -11.16 3.00 -28.45
C GLU A 141 -12.18 4.01 -29.02
N GLU A 142 -11.98 5.31 -28.82
CA GLU A 142 -12.85 6.37 -29.37
C GLU A 142 -12.72 6.48 -30.91
N GLU A 143 -11.54 6.24 -31.48
CA GLU A 143 -11.35 6.22 -32.94
C GLU A 143 -12.05 5.02 -33.59
N ASP A 144 -12.00 3.83 -32.98
CA ASP A 144 -12.72 2.64 -33.48
C ASP A 144 -14.25 2.88 -33.42
N GLU A 145 -14.80 3.37 -32.29
CA GLU A 145 -16.24 3.67 -32.16
C GLU A 145 -16.72 4.72 -33.20
N SER A 146 -15.92 5.74 -33.49
CA SER A 146 -16.21 6.76 -34.48
C SER A 146 -16.21 6.21 -35.92
N ALA A 147 -15.30 5.28 -36.22
CA ALA A 147 -15.24 4.63 -37.53
C ALA A 147 -16.49 3.77 -37.81
N GLU A 148 -17.06 3.14 -36.79
CA GLU A 148 -18.28 2.36 -36.95
C GLU A 148 -19.54 3.22 -37.17
N ASP A 149 -19.70 4.38 -36.53
CA ASP A 149 -20.82 5.33 -36.78
C ASP A 149 -20.83 5.88 -38.23
N LEU A 150 -19.66 6.19 -38.79
CA LEU A 150 -19.53 6.67 -40.17
C LEU A 150 -19.93 5.61 -41.21
N SER A 151 -19.68 4.34 -40.91
CA SER A 151 -20.01 3.23 -41.80
C SER A 151 -21.52 2.97 -41.91
N GLU A 152 -22.26 3.20 -40.82
CA GLU A 152 -23.73 3.09 -40.81
C GLU A 152 -24.39 4.20 -41.62
N THR A 153 -23.94 5.45 -41.46
CA THR A 153 -24.54 6.60 -42.16
C THR A 153 -24.27 6.63 -43.67
N GLU A 154 -23.09 6.17 -44.11
CA GLU A 154 -22.79 6.02 -45.54
C GLU A 154 -23.61 4.88 -46.20
N GLY A 155 -23.94 3.83 -45.43
CA GLY A 155 -24.82 2.75 -45.87
C GLY A 155 -26.24 3.25 -46.17
N GLU A 156 -26.82 4.03 -45.25
CA GLU A 156 -28.16 4.61 -45.42
C GLU A 156 -28.22 5.66 -46.54
N GLY A 157 -27.16 6.46 -46.73
CA GLY A 157 -27.09 7.46 -47.80
C GLY A 157 -27.10 6.85 -49.20
N LYS A 158 -26.33 5.77 -49.41
CA LYS A 158 -26.25 5.06 -50.70
C LYS A 158 -27.56 4.35 -51.04
N GLU A 159 -28.22 3.73 -50.07
CA GLU A 159 -29.50 3.04 -50.30
C GLU A 159 -30.62 4.03 -50.65
N LYS A 160 -30.60 5.24 -50.06
CA LYS A 160 -31.58 6.29 -50.35
C LYS A 160 -31.37 6.93 -51.74
N GLU A 161 -30.11 7.14 -52.14
CA GLU A 161 -29.78 7.70 -53.46
C GLU A 161 -30.08 6.72 -54.59
N GLU A 162 -29.78 5.42 -54.43
CA GLU A 162 -30.18 4.40 -55.40
C GLU A 162 -31.70 4.33 -55.54
N ARG A 163 -32.44 4.39 -54.42
CA ARG A 163 -33.91 4.34 -54.43
C ARG A 163 -34.52 5.55 -55.13
N GLU A 164 -33.99 6.76 -54.92
CA GLU A 164 -34.45 7.96 -55.65
C GLU A 164 -34.11 7.91 -57.14
N LYS A 165 -32.96 7.32 -57.51
CA LYS A 165 -32.54 7.21 -58.90
C LYS A 165 -33.38 6.18 -59.66
N GLU A 166 -33.72 5.05 -59.02
CA GLU A 166 -34.66 4.08 -59.58
C GLU A 166 -36.06 4.67 -59.76
N GLU A 167 -36.55 5.46 -58.79
CA GLU A 167 -37.85 6.14 -58.92
C GLU A 167 -37.86 7.12 -60.09
N ARG A 168 -36.78 7.91 -60.24
CA ARG A 168 -36.66 8.91 -61.31
C ARG A 168 -36.58 8.27 -62.69
N GLU A 169 -35.86 7.15 -62.84
CA GLU A 169 -35.86 6.37 -64.09
C GLU A 169 -37.22 5.72 -64.40
N LYS A 170 -37.98 5.33 -63.38
CA LYS A 170 -39.33 4.77 -63.55
C LYS A 170 -40.31 5.82 -64.07
N GLU A 171 -40.26 7.04 -63.53
CA GLU A 171 -41.11 8.16 -63.98
C GLU A 171 -40.78 8.62 -65.41
N GLU A 172 -39.52 8.54 -65.85
CA GLU A 172 -39.16 8.88 -67.23
C GLU A 172 -39.68 7.84 -68.23
N ARG A 173 -39.68 6.54 -67.88
CA ARG A 173 -40.21 5.47 -68.76
C ARG A 173 -41.74 5.47 -68.88
N GLU A 174 -42.47 6.08 -67.95
CA GLU A 174 -43.93 6.19 -68.02
C GLU A 174 -44.41 7.42 -68.82
N LYS A 175 -43.51 8.33 -69.20
CA LYS A 175 -43.83 9.55 -69.98
C LYS A 175 -43.58 9.41 -71.49
N GLU A 176 -43.08 8.28 -71.95
CA GLU A 176 -42.86 7.93 -73.37
C GLU A 176 -43.97 7.00 -73.90
#